data_AF-C0VG90-F1
#
_entry.id   AF-C0VG90-F1
#
_cell.length_a   1.000
_cell.length_b   1.000
_cell.length_c   1.000
_cell.angle_alpha   90.00
_cell.angle_beta   90.00
_cell.angle_gamma   90.00
#
_symmetry.space_group_name_H-M   'P 1'
#
loop_
_entity.id
_entity.type
_entity.pdbx_description
1 polymer ?
#
loop_
_entity_poly.entity_id
_entity_poly.type
_entity_poly.pdbx_seq_one_letter_code
_entity_poly.pdbx_strand_id
1 'polypeptide(L)'
;MQSAARQGQPEAVKLYNVLQANKAQQLNAVQTTSVQTATTAIKYYDTSKLEPKNFKQVVLPNLSTDTVARSFYKVTSSRERGKDDYWGSGKYYYVNKPSDLDDLTDAVISIAPIITYQNMQGEARYLVPVEVTLAIEGRIETSHATRGTLELYLFKKLDNGQFQMISKTAQGGIESIEGYGRTSWNAQEFKKNLQAFGNNTLGSYTIDGYYGNGYGESVWSLLLLNEDDYIVEQMFEEGKVSEQPEYGYSSAIKVNKNGQPFYPFQIQYQGTDLNDNSQMVKVNKIVPYQYDSKNKFYSKLK
;
A
#
# COMPACT_ATOMS: atom_id res chain seq x y z
N MET A 1 5.40 57.68 -8.49
CA MET A 1 5.86 58.07 -9.85
C MET A 1 4.74 57.88 -10.88
N GLN A 2 3.61 58.57 -10.71
CA GLN A 2 2.47 58.55 -11.64
C GLN A 2 2.02 59.97 -12.04
N SER A 3 2.86 60.99 -11.81
CA SER A 3 2.55 62.38 -12.14
C SER A 3 3.62 63.07 -13.00
N ALA A 4 4.41 62.31 -13.75
CA ALA A 4 5.42 62.84 -14.70
C ALA A 4 5.26 62.27 -16.12
N ALA A 5 4.05 61.86 -16.51
CA ALA A 5 3.75 61.35 -17.85
C ALA A 5 2.72 62.23 -18.60
N ARG A 6 2.71 63.54 -18.34
CA ARG A 6 1.87 64.52 -19.04
C ARG A 6 2.62 65.68 -19.71
N GLN A 7 3.94 65.61 -19.82
CA GLN A 7 4.70 66.53 -20.67
C GLN A 7 5.71 65.72 -21.49
N GLY A 8 5.60 65.85 -22.81
CA GLY A 8 6.25 64.99 -23.79
C GLY A 8 7.77 65.06 -23.76
N GLN A 9 8.39 64.04 -23.21
CA GLN A 9 9.78 63.70 -23.49
C GLN A 9 9.83 62.33 -24.20
N PRO A 10 10.22 62.29 -25.48
CA PRO A 10 10.28 61.06 -26.28
C PRO A 10 11.18 59.98 -25.67
N GLU A 11 12.14 60.38 -24.83
CA GLU A 11 13.15 59.51 -24.22
C GLU A 11 12.61 58.70 -23.04
N ALA A 12 11.69 59.26 -22.24
CA ALA A 12 11.08 58.53 -21.11
C ALA A 12 10.12 57.42 -21.58
N VAL A 13 9.42 57.62 -22.69
CA VAL A 13 8.56 56.61 -23.33
C VAL A 13 9.41 55.52 -23.98
N LYS A 14 10.54 55.87 -24.59
CA LYS A 14 11.53 54.89 -25.08
C LYS A 14 12.11 54.06 -23.95
N LEU A 15 12.49 54.67 -22.82
CA LEU A 15 13.06 53.95 -21.69
C LEU A 15 12.03 52.99 -21.04
N TYR A 16 10.77 53.40 -20.94
CA TYR A 16 9.68 52.54 -20.47
C TYR A 16 9.44 51.35 -21.40
N ASN A 17 9.42 51.57 -22.72
CA ASN A 17 9.22 50.49 -23.69
C ASN A 17 10.45 49.55 -23.77
N VAL A 18 11.67 50.05 -23.59
CA VAL A 18 12.89 49.23 -23.50
C VAL A 18 12.91 48.41 -22.22
N LEU A 19 12.47 48.97 -21.08
CA LEU A 19 12.34 48.21 -19.82
C LEU A 19 11.28 47.10 -19.92
N GLN A 20 10.17 47.34 -20.61
CA GLN A 20 9.15 46.31 -20.85
C GLN A 20 9.62 45.25 -21.86
N ALA A 21 10.37 45.64 -22.90
CA ALA A 21 10.98 44.71 -23.86
C ALA A 21 12.08 43.85 -23.22
N ASN A 22 12.91 44.43 -22.33
CA ASN A 22 13.94 43.70 -21.59
C ASN A 22 13.33 42.76 -20.54
N LYS A 23 12.19 43.12 -19.93
CA LYS A 23 11.45 42.23 -19.04
C LYS A 23 10.80 41.06 -19.80
N ALA A 24 10.33 41.29 -21.03
CA ALA A 24 9.83 40.25 -21.93
C ALA A 24 10.96 39.35 -22.50
N GLN A 25 12.17 39.90 -22.70
CA GLN A 25 13.34 39.12 -23.12
C GLN A 25 13.98 38.32 -21.97
N GLN A 26 13.96 38.83 -20.73
CA GLN A 26 14.41 38.08 -19.55
C GLN A 26 13.45 36.95 -19.16
N LEU A 27 12.16 37.04 -19.52
CA LEU A 27 11.20 35.94 -19.37
C LEU A 27 11.34 34.85 -20.46
N ASN A 28 11.97 35.16 -21.59
CA ASN A 28 12.17 34.21 -22.70
C ASN A 28 13.59 33.63 -22.80
N ALA A 29 14.50 34.00 -21.89
CA ALA A 29 15.89 33.52 -21.86
C ALA A 29 16.21 32.57 -20.70
N VAL A 30 15.20 32.00 -20.05
CA VAL A 30 15.39 30.76 -19.28
C VAL A 30 15.00 29.61 -20.22
N GLN A 31 15.91 29.26 -21.12
CA GLN A 31 15.97 27.89 -21.63
C GLN A 31 16.29 27.00 -20.43
N THR A 32 15.26 26.67 -19.64
CA THR A 32 15.25 25.36 -18.99
C THR A 32 15.46 24.37 -20.12
N THR A 33 16.56 23.62 -20.05
CA THR A 33 16.70 22.36 -20.75
C THR A 33 15.42 21.58 -20.49
N SER A 34 14.47 21.68 -21.41
CA SER A 34 13.31 20.82 -21.40
C SER A 34 13.88 19.46 -21.71
N VAL A 35 14.15 18.68 -20.66
CA VAL A 35 14.14 17.24 -20.80
C VAL A 35 12.79 16.96 -21.42
N GLN A 36 12.77 16.70 -22.72
CA GLN A 36 11.65 16.02 -23.35
C GLN A 36 11.61 14.66 -22.66
N THR A 37 10.97 14.59 -21.50
CA THR A 37 10.41 13.35 -21.02
C THR A 37 9.43 12.98 -22.11
N ALA A 38 9.85 12.08 -23.00
CA ALA A 38 8.94 11.39 -23.86
C ALA A 38 7.83 10.86 -22.95
N THR A 39 6.66 11.48 -23.01
CA THR A 39 5.49 11.08 -22.23
C THR A 39 5.07 9.76 -22.84
N THR A 40 5.73 8.68 -22.42
CA THR A 40 5.34 7.33 -22.81
C THR A 40 3.91 7.19 -22.31
N ALA A 41 2.97 7.04 -23.23
CA ALA A 41 1.58 6.87 -22.89
C ALA A 41 1.48 5.70 -21.90
N ILE A 42 0.97 5.99 -20.69
CA ILE A 42 0.82 4.97 -19.65
C ILE A 42 -0.33 4.08 -20.07
N LYS A 43 -0.04 2.81 -20.31
CA LYS A 43 -1.04 1.80 -20.65
C LYS A 43 -1.86 1.47 -19.40
N TYR A 44 -3.18 1.55 -19.52
CA TYR A 44 -4.11 1.10 -18.49
C TYR A 44 -4.33 -0.42 -18.57
N TYR A 45 -4.33 -1.08 -17.43
CA TYR A 45 -4.58 -2.51 -17.23
C TYR A 45 -5.75 -2.67 -16.26
N ASP A 46 -6.80 -3.34 -16.73
CA ASP A 46 -7.96 -3.70 -15.90
C ASP A 46 -7.59 -4.90 -15.01
N THR A 47 -7.23 -4.63 -13.76
CA THR A 47 -6.64 -5.64 -12.86
C THR A 47 -7.67 -6.68 -12.39
N SER A 48 -8.96 -6.41 -12.50
CA SER A 48 -10.05 -7.37 -12.21
C SER A 48 -10.10 -8.54 -13.19
N LYS A 49 -9.54 -8.37 -14.39
CA LYS A 49 -9.50 -9.38 -15.47
C LYS A 49 -8.17 -10.09 -15.58
N LEU A 50 -7.22 -9.74 -14.71
CA LEU A 50 -5.88 -10.32 -14.71
C LEU A 50 -5.83 -11.54 -13.82
N GLU A 51 -5.79 -12.71 -14.45
CA GLU A 51 -5.50 -13.98 -13.79
C GLU A 51 -3.99 -14.25 -13.71
N PRO A 52 -3.51 -15.15 -12.81
CA PRO A 52 -2.09 -15.35 -12.57
C PRO A 52 -1.25 -15.66 -13.80
N LYS A 53 -1.80 -16.48 -14.71
CA LYS A 53 -1.17 -16.81 -16.01
C LYS A 53 -0.90 -15.59 -16.90
N ASN A 54 -1.59 -14.48 -16.68
CA ASN A 54 -1.52 -13.27 -17.49
C ASN A 54 -0.76 -12.12 -16.81
N PHE A 55 -0.33 -12.26 -15.56
CA PHE A 55 0.40 -11.19 -14.86
C PHE A 55 1.61 -10.69 -15.65
N LYS A 56 2.34 -11.61 -16.29
CA LYS A 56 3.53 -11.31 -17.10
C LYS A 56 3.27 -10.42 -18.33
N GLN A 57 2.01 -10.24 -18.74
CA GLN A 57 1.63 -9.31 -19.82
C GLN A 57 1.62 -7.85 -19.36
N VAL A 58 1.62 -7.61 -18.04
CA VAL A 58 1.72 -6.28 -17.45
C VAL A 58 3.19 -5.90 -17.35
N VAL A 59 3.58 -4.95 -18.18
CA VAL A 59 4.94 -4.38 -18.17
C VAL A 59 4.83 -2.87 -18.03
N LEU A 60 5.52 -2.32 -17.03
CA LEU A 60 5.58 -0.91 -16.73
C LEU A 60 6.97 -0.34 -17.03
N PRO A 61 7.07 0.90 -17.53
CA PRO A 61 8.36 1.54 -17.81
C PRO A 61 9.12 1.89 -16.51
N ASN A 62 8.41 2.16 -15.42
CA ASN A 62 8.95 2.43 -14.10
C ASN A 62 7.85 2.20 -13.04
N LEU A 63 8.22 2.25 -11.77
CA LEU A 63 7.30 2.11 -10.63
C LEU A 63 7.07 3.45 -9.89
N SER A 64 7.10 4.60 -10.59
CA SER A 64 6.71 5.85 -9.95
C SER A 64 5.24 5.78 -9.51
N THR A 65 4.87 6.57 -8.49
CA THR A 65 3.48 6.59 -7.99
C THR A 65 2.50 6.95 -9.10
N ASP A 66 2.81 7.93 -9.95
CA ASP A 66 1.97 8.33 -11.08
C ASP A 66 1.84 7.20 -12.13
N THR A 67 2.93 6.49 -12.43
CA THR A 67 2.90 5.36 -13.38
C THR A 67 2.01 4.25 -12.86
N VAL A 68 2.20 3.82 -11.61
CA VAL A 68 1.41 2.75 -10.98
C VAL A 68 -0.07 3.15 -10.91
N ALA A 69 -0.39 4.34 -10.38
CA ALA A 69 -1.76 4.82 -10.23
C ALA A 69 -2.50 4.83 -11.58
N ARG A 70 -1.89 5.40 -12.62
CA ARG A 70 -2.53 5.51 -13.94
C ARG A 70 -2.52 4.20 -14.73
N SER A 71 -1.63 3.26 -14.40
CA SER A 71 -1.61 1.93 -15.04
C SER A 71 -2.70 1.03 -14.53
N PHE A 72 -3.09 1.13 -13.25
CA PHE A 72 -4.03 0.19 -12.63
C PHE A 72 -5.38 0.80 -12.27
N TYR A 73 -5.46 2.13 -12.17
CA TYR A 73 -6.67 2.82 -11.76
C TYR A 73 -7.09 3.91 -12.75
N LYS A 74 -8.39 4.12 -12.87
CA LYS A 74 -8.98 5.20 -13.66
C LYS A 74 -8.93 6.50 -12.85
N VAL A 75 -7.75 7.11 -12.78
CA VAL A 75 -7.50 8.35 -12.05
C VAL A 75 -8.32 9.50 -12.65
N THR A 76 -9.17 10.11 -11.82
CA THR A 76 -9.99 11.28 -12.18
C THR A 76 -9.31 12.58 -11.79
N SER A 77 -8.65 12.60 -10.63
CA SER A 77 -7.89 13.73 -10.13
C SER A 77 -6.82 13.27 -9.15
N SER A 78 -5.91 14.16 -8.79
CA SER A 78 -4.88 13.87 -7.79
C SER A 78 -4.49 15.13 -7.04
N ARG A 79 -4.10 14.99 -5.77
CA ARG A 79 -3.53 16.08 -4.98
C ARG A 79 -2.41 15.57 -4.09
N GLU A 80 -1.50 16.45 -3.73
CA GLU A 80 -0.53 16.15 -2.68
C GLU A 80 -1.24 16.01 -1.32
N ARG A 81 -0.67 15.18 -0.46
CA ARG A 81 -1.10 15.07 0.93
C ARG A 81 -0.89 16.40 1.67
N GLY A 82 -1.96 16.88 2.27
CA GLY A 82 -1.96 18.01 3.18
C GLY A 82 -1.46 17.62 4.56
N LYS A 83 -1.15 18.64 5.36
CA LYS A 83 -0.63 18.47 6.73
C LYS A 83 -1.62 17.72 7.65
N ASP A 84 -2.91 17.95 7.44
CA ASP A 84 -3.98 17.44 8.31
C ASP A 84 -4.65 16.17 7.74
N ASP A 85 -4.08 15.58 6.68
CA ASP A 85 -4.56 14.29 6.19
C ASP A 85 -3.90 13.17 6.99
N TYR A 86 -4.72 12.37 7.68
CA TYR A 86 -4.26 11.31 8.60
C TYR A 86 -4.20 9.91 7.97
N TRP A 87 -4.52 9.79 6.68
CA TRP A 87 -4.61 8.53 5.96
C TRP A 87 -3.54 8.41 4.86
N GLY A 88 -3.00 7.21 4.67
CA GLY A 88 -2.07 6.90 3.59
C GLY A 88 -0.75 7.69 3.65
N SER A 89 0.01 7.62 2.56
CA SER A 89 1.31 8.25 2.41
C SER A 89 1.48 8.88 1.03
N GLY A 90 2.18 10.02 0.98
CA GLY A 90 2.52 10.67 -0.28
C GLY A 90 1.29 11.26 -0.99
N LYS A 91 1.21 11.07 -2.31
CA LYS A 91 0.20 11.71 -3.16
C LYS A 91 -1.09 10.89 -3.21
N TYR A 92 -2.23 11.57 -3.19
CA TYR A 92 -3.55 10.96 -3.32
C TYR A 92 -4.03 11.01 -4.76
N TYR A 93 -4.58 9.90 -5.21
CA TYR A 93 -5.24 9.79 -6.50
C TYR A 93 -6.69 9.41 -6.27
N TYR A 94 -7.61 10.27 -6.71
CA TYR A 94 -9.02 9.95 -6.74
C TYR A 94 -9.28 9.14 -7.99
N VAL A 95 -10.01 8.05 -7.83
CA VAL A 95 -10.22 7.04 -8.87
C VAL A 95 -11.70 6.69 -8.94
N ASN A 96 -12.19 6.48 -10.15
CA ASN A 96 -13.49 5.83 -10.32
C ASN A 96 -13.38 4.38 -9.84
N LYS A 97 -14.41 3.90 -9.13
CA LYS A 97 -14.55 2.55 -8.55
C LYS A 97 -13.64 1.49 -9.22
N PRO A 98 -12.69 0.88 -8.48
CA PRO A 98 -12.14 -0.43 -8.87
C PRO A 98 -13.33 -1.37 -9.03
N SER A 99 -13.45 -2.07 -10.15
CA SER A 99 -14.68 -2.78 -10.60
C SER A 99 -15.25 -3.85 -9.65
N ASP A 100 -14.66 -4.02 -8.48
CA ASP A 100 -14.71 -5.23 -7.66
C ASP A 100 -15.25 -4.97 -6.24
N LEU A 101 -15.59 -3.72 -5.89
CA LEU A 101 -16.11 -3.34 -4.56
C LEU A 101 -17.51 -2.72 -4.73
N ASP A 102 -18.54 -3.53 -4.51
CA ASP A 102 -19.84 -3.28 -5.13
C ASP A 102 -20.58 -2.00 -4.71
N ASP A 103 -20.21 -1.38 -3.58
CA ASP A 103 -20.94 -0.25 -2.98
C ASP A 103 -20.20 1.11 -2.99
N LEU A 104 -19.04 1.25 -3.65
CA LEU A 104 -18.25 2.50 -3.63
C LEU A 104 -18.43 3.34 -4.91
N THR A 105 -19.00 4.55 -4.81
CA THR A 105 -19.12 5.46 -5.97
C THR A 105 -17.78 6.13 -6.32
N ASP A 106 -16.98 6.50 -5.32
CA ASP A 106 -15.67 7.16 -5.47
C ASP A 106 -14.66 6.55 -4.49
N ALA A 107 -13.41 6.38 -4.93
CA ALA A 107 -12.33 5.91 -4.06
C ALA A 107 -11.10 6.83 -4.16
N VAL A 108 -10.26 6.77 -3.13
CA VAL A 108 -8.96 7.41 -3.11
C VAL A 108 -7.90 6.36 -2.84
N ILE A 109 -6.80 6.44 -3.59
CA ILE A 109 -5.65 5.56 -3.42
C ILE A 109 -4.41 6.35 -3.01
N SER A 110 -3.56 5.68 -2.24
CA SER A 110 -2.25 6.13 -1.80
C SER A 110 -1.25 5.02 -2.06
N ILE A 111 -0.15 5.32 -2.74
CA ILE A 111 0.90 4.34 -3.04
C ILE A 111 2.01 4.49 -2.01
N ALA A 112 2.16 3.49 -1.16
CA ALA A 112 3.17 3.48 -0.12
C ALA A 112 4.59 3.26 -0.69
N PRO A 113 5.66 3.58 0.07
CA PRO A 113 7.02 3.36 -0.36
C PRO A 113 7.27 1.91 -0.79
N ILE A 114 7.86 1.74 -1.98
CA ILE A 114 8.16 0.43 -2.56
C ILE A 114 9.14 -0.32 -1.69
N ILE A 115 8.85 -1.60 -1.46
CA ILE A 115 9.73 -2.51 -0.74
C ILE A 115 10.53 -3.33 -1.74
N THR A 116 11.85 -3.18 -1.70
CA THR A 116 12.77 -4.03 -2.45
C THR A 116 13.28 -5.15 -1.55
N TYR A 117 13.24 -6.39 -2.04
CA TYR A 117 13.79 -7.57 -1.38
C TYR A 117 14.36 -8.55 -2.41
N GLN A 118 15.05 -9.59 -1.95
CA GLN A 118 15.48 -10.70 -2.80
C GLN A 118 14.59 -11.91 -2.56
N ASN A 119 14.17 -12.59 -3.63
CA ASN A 119 13.48 -13.87 -3.51
C ASN A 119 14.44 -14.99 -3.06
N MET A 120 13.92 -16.22 -2.96
CA MET A 120 14.71 -17.39 -2.56
C MET A 120 15.86 -17.73 -3.53
N GLN A 121 15.80 -17.24 -4.77
CA GLN A 121 16.83 -17.40 -5.81
C GLN A 121 17.84 -16.25 -5.83
N GLY A 122 17.72 -15.25 -4.94
CA GLY A 122 18.60 -14.08 -4.89
C GLY A 122 18.25 -12.98 -5.91
N GLU A 123 17.14 -13.11 -6.62
CA GLU A 123 16.69 -12.13 -7.60
C GLU A 123 15.93 -10.99 -6.94
N ALA A 124 16.16 -9.76 -7.39
CA ALA A 124 15.47 -8.59 -6.87
C ALA A 124 13.97 -8.62 -7.18
N ARG A 125 13.17 -8.20 -6.20
CA ARG A 125 11.72 -8.06 -6.24
C ARG A 125 11.31 -6.71 -5.72
N TYR A 126 10.24 -6.17 -6.29
CA TYR A 126 9.70 -4.85 -5.98
C TYR A 126 8.23 -4.99 -5.63
N LEU A 127 7.90 -4.87 -4.35
CA LEU A 127 6.54 -4.90 -3.85
C LEU A 127 6.01 -3.47 -3.76
N VAL A 128 4.92 -3.21 -4.46
CA VAL A 128 4.23 -1.93 -4.52
C VAL A 128 2.93 -2.05 -3.71
N PRO A 129 2.85 -1.43 -2.53
CA PRO A 129 1.65 -1.41 -1.73
C PRO A 129 0.78 -0.21 -2.12
N VAL A 130 -0.51 -0.48 -2.32
CA VAL A 130 -1.52 0.53 -2.63
C VAL A 130 -2.61 0.44 -1.58
N GLU A 131 -2.72 1.50 -0.79
CA GLU A 131 -3.79 1.66 0.18
C GLU A 131 -4.98 2.32 -0.52
N VAL A 132 -6.16 1.73 -0.35
CA VAL A 132 -7.41 2.17 -0.97
C VAL A 132 -8.41 2.44 0.16
N THR A 133 -9.10 3.58 0.11
CA THR A 133 -10.24 3.85 1.00
C THR A 133 -11.34 4.58 0.23
N LEU A 134 -12.53 4.62 0.82
CA LEU A 134 -13.68 5.32 0.29
C LEU A 134 -13.42 6.83 0.23
N ALA A 135 -13.93 7.47 -0.82
CA ALA A 135 -14.03 8.91 -0.89
C ALA A 135 -15.51 9.32 -0.99
N ILE A 136 -15.93 10.30 -0.19
CA ILE A 136 -17.29 10.86 -0.24
C ILE A 136 -17.16 12.36 -0.51
N GLU A 137 -17.81 12.84 -1.58
CA GLU A 137 -17.79 14.26 -1.98
C GLU A 137 -16.36 14.83 -2.10
N GLY A 138 -15.43 14.01 -2.62
CA GLY A 138 -14.02 14.37 -2.79
C GLY A 138 -13.19 14.40 -1.49
N ARG A 139 -13.76 13.97 -0.37
CA ARG A 139 -13.06 13.83 0.92
C ARG A 139 -12.76 12.37 1.21
N ILE A 140 -11.62 12.13 1.82
CA ILE A 140 -11.22 10.80 2.29
C ILE A 140 -12.15 10.43 3.44
N GLU A 141 -12.85 9.29 3.33
CA GLU A 141 -13.72 8.81 4.39
C GLU A 141 -12.88 8.14 5.47
N THR A 142 -13.00 8.64 6.70
CA THR A 142 -12.21 8.23 7.86
C THR A 142 -13.09 7.95 9.07
N SER A 143 -14.37 7.65 8.90
CA SER A 143 -15.22 7.19 10.00
C SER A 143 -14.67 5.91 10.61
N HIS A 144 -14.97 5.68 11.89
CA HIS A 144 -14.62 4.44 12.58
C HIS A 144 -15.14 3.18 11.88
N ALA A 145 -16.27 3.27 11.16
CA ALA A 145 -16.86 2.13 10.45
C ALA A 145 -16.17 1.83 9.11
N THR A 146 -15.41 2.78 8.57
CA THR A 146 -14.78 2.65 7.26
C THR A 146 -13.50 1.85 7.40
N ARG A 147 -13.33 0.83 6.56
CA ARG A 147 -12.13 0.00 6.48
C ARG A 147 -11.36 0.30 5.22
N GLY A 148 -10.04 0.29 5.31
CA GLY A 148 -9.18 0.39 4.15
C GLY A 148 -8.95 -0.98 3.52
N THR A 149 -8.58 -0.95 2.25
CA THR A 149 -8.17 -2.13 1.48
C THR A 149 -6.72 -1.95 1.06
N LEU A 150 -5.89 -2.97 1.32
CA LEU A 150 -4.53 -3.06 0.83
C LEU A 150 -4.49 -3.90 -0.44
N GLU A 151 -4.05 -3.29 -1.54
CA GLU A 151 -3.67 -4.00 -2.74
C GLU A 151 -2.15 -4.07 -2.85
N LEU A 152 -1.61 -5.25 -3.17
CA LEU A 152 -0.19 -5.44 -3.36
C LEU A 152 0.08 -5.86 -4.80
N TYR A 153 1.08 -5.23 -5.42
CA TYR A 153 1.57 -5.60 -6.74
C TYR A 153 3.05 -5.95 -6.66
N LEU A 154 3.41 -7.15 -7.11
CA LEU A 154 4.78 -7.65 -7.08
C LEU A 154 5.38 -7.65 -8.48
N PHE A 155 6.54 -7.01 -8.62
CA PHE A 155 7.27 -6.90 -9.88
C PHE A 155 8.67 -7.48 -9.79
N LYS A 156 9.17 -7.91 -10.94
CA LYS A 156 10.60 -8.07 -11.21
C LYS A 156 11.05 -7.05 -12.26
N LYS A 157 12.32 -6.66 -12.19
CA LYS A 157 12.93 -5.82 -13.22
C LYS A 157 13.50 -6.70 -14.34
N LEU A 158 13.23 -6.33 -15.58
CA LEU A 158 13.75 -6.98 -16.79
C LEU A 158 15.08 -6.35 -17.21
N ASP A 159 15.85 -7.04 -18.04
CA ASP A 159 17.16 -6.57 -18.53
C ASP A 159 17.07 -5.25 -19.30
N ASN A 160 15.93 -4.99 -19.96
CA ASN A 160 15.65 -3.73 -20.65
C ASN A 160 15.27 -2.58 -19.70
N GLY A 161 15.31 -2.80 -18.38
CA GLY A 161 15.02 -1.81 -17.35
C GLY A 161 13.55 -1.67 -16.97
N GLN A 162 12.63 -2.30 -17.72
CA GLN A 162 11.19 -2.29 -17.42
C GLN A 162 10.83 -3.22 -16.26
N PHE A 163 9.63 -3.07 -15.73
CA PHE A 163 9.13 -3.85 -14.61
C PHE A 163 7.97 -4.74 -15.07
N GLN A 164 8.14 -6.05 -14.96
CA GLN A 164 7.10 -7.03 -15.26
C GLN A 164 6.41 -7.46 -13.98
N MET A 165 5.08 -7.40 -13.96
CA MET A 165 4.30 -7.91 -12.84
C MET A 165 4.39 -9.44 -12.82
N ILE A 166 4.58 -10.00 -11.63
CA ILE A 166 4.65 -11.44 -11.42
C ILE A 166 3.60 -11.93 -10.43
N SER A 167 3.08 -11.05 -9.56
CA SER A 167 1.96 -11.38 -8.68
C SER A 167 1.20 -10.13 -8.26
N LYS A 168 -0.02 -10.32 -7.78
CA LYS A 168 -0.83 -9.31 -7.09
C LYS A 168 -1.71 -9.97 -6.03
N THR A 169 -2.26 -9.20 -5.11
CA THR A 169 -3.38 -9.65 -4.28
C THR A 169 -4.57 -10.08 -5.14
N ALA A 170 -5.43 -10.94 -4.60
CA ALA A 170 -6.68 -11.31 -5.26
C ALA A 170 -7.59 -10.09 -5.50
N GLN A 171 -8.63 -10.31 -6.30
CA GLN A 171 -9.67 -9.32 -6.57
C GLN A 171 -10.26 -8.79 -5.24
N GLY A 172 -10.43 -7.47 -5.14
CA GLY A 172 -10.91 -6.81 -3.91
C GLY A 172 -9.83 -6.52 -2.85
N GLY A 173 -8.58 -6.93 -3.06
CA GLY A 173 -7.47 -6.62 -2.13
C GLY A 173 -7.62 -7.30 -0.77
N ILE A 174 -6.98 -6.74 0.25
CA ILE A 174 -7.01 -7.21 1.64
C ILE A 174 -7.70 -6.14 2.48
N GLU A 175 -8.92 -6.43 2.93
CA GLU A 175 -9.64 -5.53 3.83
C GLU A 175 -9.04 -5.58 5.24
N SER A 176 -8.80 -4.42 5.83
CA SER A 176 -8.32 -4.31 7.20
C SER A 176 -9.44 -4.50 8.23
N ILE A 177 -9.10 -5.02 9.39
CA ILE A 177 -10.01 -5.00 10.54
C ILE A 177 -10.02 -3.64 11.26
N GLU A 178 -8.99 -2.80 11.04
CA GLU A 178 -8.94 -1.45 11.55
C GLU A 178 -9.97 -0.54 10.87
N GLY A 179 -10.60 0.34 11.67
CA GLY A 179 -11.48 1.41 11.18
C GLY A 179 -10.72 2.60 10.59
N TYR A 180 -11.41 3.72 10.39
CA TYR A 180 -10.84 4.99 9.92
C TYR A 180 -10.21 4.95 8.51
N GLY A 181 -10.63 4.00 7.68
CA GLY A 181 -10.13 3.78 6.34
C GLY A 181 -8.71 3.22 6.28
N ARG A 182 -8.14 2.81 7.42
CA ARG A 182 -6.75 2.35 7.51
C ARG A 182 -6.57 0.94 6.97
N THR A 183 -5.31 0.60 6.68
CA THR A 183 -4.91 -0.73 6.24
C THR A 183 -3.94 -1.35 7.24
N SER A 184 -3.80 -2.67 7.22
CA SER A 184 -2.78 -3.41 7.98
C SER A 184 -1.33 -3.16 7.51
N TRP A 185 -1.12 -2.23 6.58
CA TRP A 185 0.17 -2.02 5.97
C TRP A 185 1.16 -1.34 6.92
N ASN A 186 2.16 -2.11 7.35
CA ASN A 186 3.31 -1.60 8.08
C ASN A 186 4.60 -2.03 7.41
N ALA A 187 5.20 -1.12 6.64
CA ALA A 187 6.43 -1.40 5.88
C ALA A 187 7.63 -1.82 6.76
N GLN A 188 7.70 -1.33 8.00
CA GLN A 188 8.80 -1.67 8.91
C GLN A 188 8.63 -3.10 9.45
N GLU A 189 7.43 -3.45 9.90
CA GLU A 189 7.12 -4.81 10.33
C GLU A 189 7.21 -5.81 9.19
N PHE A 190 6.67 -5.46 8.02
CA PHE A 190 6.78 -6.30 6.83
C PHE A 190 8.24 -6.65 6.52
N LYS A 191 9.14 -5.65 6.53
CA LYS A 191 10.58 -5.88 6.30
C LYS A 191 11.22 -6.71 7.41
N LYS A 192 10.89 -6.43 8.66
CA LYS A 192 11.41 -7.14 9.84
C LYS A 192 11.03 -8.62 9.83
N ASN A 193 9.81 -8.93 9.41
CA ASN A 193 9.23 -10.27 9.50
C ASN A 193 9.34 -11.09 8.21
N LEU A 194 9.89 -10.50 7.13
CA LEU A 194 10.08 -11.17 5.84
C LEU A 194 11.00 -12.38 5.99
N GLN A 195 10.45 -13.57 5.72
CA GLN A 195 11.16 -14.83 5.86
C GLN A 195 10.58 -15.93 4.95
N ALA A 196 11.29 -17.05 4.86
CA ALA A 196 10.79 -18.21 4.11
C ALA A 196 9.62 -18.88 4.85
N PHE A 197 8.49 -18.99 4.16
CA PHE A 197 7.32 -19.78 4.55
C PHE A 197 7.19 -21.07 3.72
N GLY A 198 8.18 -21.37 2.90
CA GLY A 198 8.25 -22.54 2.05
C GLY A 198 9.60 -22.62 1.34
N ASN A 199 9.84 -23.70 0.60
CA ASN A 199 11.10 -23.83 -0.16
C ASN A 199 11.25 -22.76 -1.24
N ASN A 200 10.14 -22.32 -1.84
CA ASN A 200 10.10 -21.30 -2.89
C ASN A 200 9.15 -20.14 -2.57
N THR A 201 8.67 -20.03 -1.33
CA THR A 201 7.70 -19.01 -0.93
C THR A 201 8.26 -18.18 0.21
N LEU A 202 8.44 -16.88 -0.06
CA LEU A 202 8.61 -15.90 1.00
C LEU A 202 7.26 -15.44 1.52
N GLY A 203 7.23 -15.07 2.79
CA GLY A 203 6.08 -14.44 3.40
C GLY A 203 6.52 -13.45 4.46
N SER A 204 5.59 -12.60 4.87
CA SER A 204 5.77 -11.69 5.98
C SER A 204 4.44 -11.50 6.69
N TYR A 205 4.46 -10.95 7.89
CA TYR A 205 3.25 -10.68 8.65
C TYR A 205 3.36 -9.32 9.33
N THR A 206 2.22 -8.63 9.42
CA THR A 206 2.03 -7.37 10.13
C THR A 206 0.92 -7.55 11.16
N ILE A 207 0.84 -6.62 12.11
CA ILE A 207 -0.31 -6.55 13.02
C ILE A 207 -1.38 -5.67 12.37
N ASP A 208 -2.59 -6.19 12.32
CA ASP A 208 -3.82 -5.43 12.11
C ASP A 208 -4.62 -5.46 13.41
N GLY A 209 -5.30 -4.40 13.77
CA GLY A 209 -6.02 -4.35 15.03
C GLY A 209 -6.91 -3.13 15.16
N TYR A 210 -7.93 -3.27 16.00
CA TYR A 210 -8.76 -2.15 16.41
C TYR A 210 -8.70 -2.01 17.93
N TYR A 211 -8.80 -0.76 18.39
CA TYR A 211 -8.85 -0.44 19.80
C TYR A 211 -9.96 0.60 20.03
N GLY A 212 -10.86 0.31 20.97
CA GLY A 212 -11.98 1.19 21.31
C GLY A 212 -12.64 0.82 22.63
N ASN A 213 -13.18 1.81 23.34
CA ASN A 213 -13.88 1.62 24.61
C ASN A 213 -13.08 0.84 25.68
N GLY A 214 -11.76 1.03 25.69
CA GLY A 214 -10.85 0.46 26.66
C GLY A 214 -10.41 -0.99 26.42
N TYR A 215 -10.75 -1.54 25.26
CA TYR A 215 -10.36 -2.88 24.83
C TYR A 215 -10.00 -2.89 23.34
N GLY A 216 -9.11 -3.78 22.93
CA GLY A 216 -8.73 -3.94 21.53
C GLY A 216 -8.35 -5.38 21.22
N GLU A 217 -8.53 -5.73 19.95
CA GLU A 217 -8.13 -7.03 19.42
C GLU A 217 -7.22 -6.81 18.24
N SER A 218 -6.25 -7.71 18.12
CA SER A 218 -5.26 -7.68 17.06
C SER A 218 -5.13 -9.05 16.43
N VAL A 219 -4.84 -9.03 15.13
CA VAL A 219 -4.58 -10.20 14.31
C VAL A 219 -3.24 -10.04 13.59
N TRP A 220 -2.58 -11.18 13.39
CA TRP A 220 -1.49 -11.30 12.43
C TRP A 220 -2.09 -11.38 11.03
N SER A 221 -1.82 -10.40 10.19
CA SER A 221 -2.07 -10.47 8.75
C SER A 221 -0.86 -11.10 8.07
N LEU A 222 -0.90 -12.43 7.85
CA LEU A 222 0.17 -13.17 7.16
C LEU A 222 0.00 -13.07 5.65
N LEU A 223 1.02 -12.57 4.97
CA LEU A 223 1.11 -12.44 3.52
C LEU A 223 2.04 -13.51 2.96
N LEU A 224 1.54 -14.36 2.06
CA LEU A 224 2.34 -15.29 1.26
C LEU A 224 2.60 -14.71 -0.13
N LEU A 225 3.86 -14.44 -0.44
CA LEU A 225 4.30 -13.76 -1.66
C LEU A 225 4.51 -14.78 -2.80
N ASN A 226 3.43 -15.44 -3.23
CA ASN A 226 3.49 -16.41 -4.32
C ASN A 226 3.83 -15.71 -5.64
N GLU A 227 4.89 -16.13 -6.34
CA GLU A 227 5.32 -15.49 -7.60
C GLU A 227 4.65 -16.07 -8.86
N ASP A 228 3.92 -17.18 -8.73
CA ASP A 228 3.21 -17.86 -9.82
C ASP A 228 1.68 -17.89 -9.61
N ASP A 229 1.20 -17.34 -8.50
CA ASP A 229 -0.22 -17.24 -8.13
C ASP A 229 -0.46 -15.89 -7.44
N TYR A 230 -1.68 -15.63 -6.95
CA TYR A 230 -1.98 -14.44 -6.15
C TYR A 230 -1.17 -14.40 -4.83
N ILE A 231 -0.89 -13.18 -4.37
CA ILE A 231 -0.50 -12.92 -2.98
C ILE A 231 -1.72 -13.26 -2.12
N VAL A 232 -1.54 -14.18 -1.17
CA VAL A 232 -2.61 -14.64 -0.28
C VAL A 232 -2.39 -14.04 1.10
N GLU A 233 -3.47 -13.55 1.69
CA GLU A 233 -3.52 -13.12 3.07
C GLU A 233 -4.25 -14.14 3.93
N GLN A 234 -3.78 -14.29 5.17
CA GLN A 234 -4.49 -15.04 6.18
C GLN A 234 -4.33 -14.38 7.54
N MET A 235 -5.46 -14.14 8.20
CA MET A 235 -5.51 -13.57 9.54
C MET A 235 -5.46 -14.66 10.62
N PHE A 236 -4.68 -14.40 11.68
CA PHE A 236 -4.64 -15.23 12.89
C PHE A 236 -4.72 -14.34 14.12
N GLU A 237 -5.37 -14.80 15.19
CA GLU A 237 -5.36 -14.13 16.50
C GLU A 237 -3.92 -13.76 16.90
N GLU A 238 -3.64 -12.48 17.10
CA GLU A 238 -2.36 -11.98 17.61
C GLU A 238 -2.45 -11.75 19.12
N GLY A 239 -3.45 -10.99 19.54
CA GLY A 239 -3.49 -10.47 20.89
C GLY A 239 -4.80 -9.81 21.26
N LYS A 240 -4.88 -9.48 22.54
CA LYS A 240 -5.90 -8.63 23.14
C LYS A 240 -5.20 -7.55 23.95
N VAL A 241 -5.61 -6.31 23.72
CA VAL A 241 -5.13 -5.14 24.46
C VAL A 241 -6.25 -4.66 25.37
N SER A 242 -5.90 -4.28 26.60
CA SER A 242 -6.83 -3.74 27.59
C SER A 242 -6.21 -2.51 28.27
N GLU A 243 -7.04 -1.53 28.65
CA GLU A 243 -6.59 -0.38 29.47
C GLU A 243 -6.05 -0.79 30.83
N GLN A 244 -6.50 -1.94 31.32
CA GLN A 244 -5.97 -2.60 32.49
C GLN A 244 -4.95 -3.63 31.98
N PRO A 245 -3.64 -3.33 32.05
CA PRO A 245 -2.59 -4.13 31.38
C PRO A 245 -2.54 -5.58 31.85
N GLU A 246 -3.10 -5.87 33.02
CA GLU A 246 -3.26 -7.22 33.57
C GLU A 246 -4.33 -8.06 32.88
N TYR A 247 -5.07 -7.54 31.89
CA TYR A 247 -6.09 -8.28 31.10
C TYR A 247 -5.79 -8.25 29.60
N GLY A 248 -4.52 -8.45 29.24
CA GLY A 248 -4.08 -8.53 27.86
C GLY A 248 -3.13 -9.68 27.61
N TYR A 249 -3.08 -10.13 26.36
CA TYR A 249 -2.08 -11.07 25.90
C TYR A 249 -1.61 -10.67 24.51
N SER A 250 -0.42 -11.11 24.15
CA SER A 250 0.14 -11.00 22.81
C SER A 250 0.67 -12.34 22.35
N SER A 251 1.16 -12.40 21.13
CA SER A 251 1.76 -13.62 20.63
C SER A 251 2.99 -13.39 19.77
N ALA A 252 3.64 -14.49 19.40
CA ALA A 252 4.75 -14.49 18.46
C ALA A 252 4.63 -15.66 17.49
N ILE A 253 4.89 -15.41 16.21
CA ILE A 253 4.98 -16.43 15.16
C ILE A 253 6.40 -17.00 15.13
N LYS A 254 6.50 -18.34 15.08
CA LYS A 254 7.74 -19.06 14.81
C LYS A 254 7.54 -20.04 13.66
N VAL A 255 8.24 -19.80 12.55
CA VAL A 255 8.23 -20.68 11.37
C VAL A 255 9.18 -21.85 11.57
N ASN A 256 8.69 -23.07 11.33
CA ASN A 256 9.43 -24.31 11.49
C ASN A 256 9.86 -24.83 10.11
N LYS A 257 11.05 -24.40 9.65
CA LYS A 257 11.61 -24.85 8.37
C LYS A 257 11.83 -26.37 8.38
N ASN A 258 11.16 -27.07 7.47
CA ASN A 258 11.16 -28.54 7.43
C ASN A 258 11.32 -29.11 6.01
N GLY A 259 11.69 -28.27 5.03
CA GLY A 259 11.88 -28.69 3.65
C GLY A 259 10.59 -28.98 2.87
N GLN A 260 9.40 -28.72 3.44
CA GLN A 260 8.13 -28.84 2.72
C GLN A 260 7.91 -27.65 1.77
N PRO A 261 7.05 -27.79 0.74
CA PRO A 261 6.70 -26.67 -0.14
C PRO A 261 6.20 -25.44 0.61
N PHE A 262 5.44 -25.67 1.69
CA PHE A 262 5.04 -24.67 2.68
C PHE A 262 5.40 -25.17 4.08
N TYR A 263 6.15 -24.35 4.82
CA TYR A 263 6.62 -24.67 6.16
C TYR A 263 5.47 -24.49 7.17
N PRO A 264 5.29 -25.42 8.11
CA PRO A 264 4.42 -25.19 9.25
C PRO A 264 4.99 -24.08 10.14
N PHE A 265 4.13 -23.47 10.93
CA PHE A 265 4.54 -22.51 11.95
C PHE A 265 3.72 -22.71 13.22
N GLN A 266 4.10 -22.02 14.28
CA GLN A 266 3.35 -22.00 15.53
C GLN A 266 3.19 -20.58 16.01
N ILE A 267 2.05 -20.31 16.67
CA ILE A 267 1.81 -19.06 17.38
C ILE A 267 1.88 -19.36 18.88
N GLN A 268 2.78 -18.69 19.57
CA GLN A 268 2.91 -18.78 21.02
C GLN A 268 2.27 -17.56 21.66
N TYR A 269 1.26 -17.78 22.49
CA TYR A 269 0.52 -16.73 23.20
C TYR A 269 0.99 -16.63 24.64
N GLN A 270 1.13 -15.40 25.14
CA GLN A 270 1.54 -15.13 26.50
C GLN A 270 0.80 -13.90 27.08
N GLY A 271 0.29 -14.03 28.29
CA GLY A 271 -0.36 -12.95 29.03
C GLY A 271 -1.51 -13.47 29.88
N THR A 272 -2.60 -12.72 29.88
CA THR A 272 -3.81 -12.99 30.66
C THR A 272 -5.06 -12.62 29.85
N ASP A 273 -6.17 -13.28 30.17
CA ASP A 273 -7.49 -12.98 29.60
C ASP A 273 -8.56 -13.17 30.67
N LEU A 274 -9.78 -12.72 30.42
CA LEU A 274 -10.95 -13.01 31.24
C LEU A 274 -11.64 -14.27 30.72
N ASN A 275 -11.98 -15.20 31.61
CA ASN A 275 -12.89 -16.31 31.27
C ASN A 275 -14.35 -15.84 31.27
N ASP A 276 -15.28 -16.73 30.89
CA ASP A 276 -16.72 -16.44 30.84
C ASP A 276 -17.32 -15.97 32.17
N ASN A 277 -16.65 -16.24 33.30
CA ASN A 277 -17.05 -15.80 34.64
C ASN A 277 -16.35 -14.50 35.06
N SER A 278 -15.72 -13.77 34.13
CA SER A 278 -14.94 -12.54 34.41
C SER A 278 -13.78 -12.75 35.38
N GLN A 279 -13.21 -13.96 35.43
CA GLN A 279 -12.03 -14.25 36.23
C GLN A 279 -10.79 -14.23 35.35
N MET A 280 -9.72 -13.61 35.86
CA MET A 280 -8.43 -13.57 35.19
C MET A 280 -7.84 -14.99 35.09
N VAL A 281 -7.48 -15.39 33.88
CA VAL A 281 -6.79 -16.65 33.59
C VAL A 281 -5.49 -16.38 32.85
N LYS A 282 -4.48 -17.23 33.07
CA LYS A 282 -3.21 -17.14 32.34
C LYS A 282 -3.38 -17.67 30.93
N VAL A 283 -2.92 -16.90 29.95
CA VAL A 283 -2.73 -17.33 28.57
C VAL A 283 -1.28 -17.77 28.42
N ASN A 284 -1.07 -19.06 28.21
CA ASN A 284 0.23 -19.63 27.85
C ASN A 284 0.00 -20.88 26.99
N LYS A 285 -0.28 -20.66 25.70
CA LYS A 285 -0.64 -21.72 24.74
C LYS A 285 0.24 -21.61 23.50
N ILE A 286 0.59 -22.76 22.91
CA ILE A 286 1.24 -22.84 21.60
C ILE A 286 0.25 -23.49 20.65
N VAL A 287 -0.05 -22.81 19.55
CA VAL A 287 -0.98 -23.29 18.52
C VAL A 287 -0.21 -23.58 17.24
N PRO A 288 -0.03 -24.85 16.84
CA PRO A 288 0.62 -25.21 15.59
C PRO A 288 -0.33 -25.06 14.39
N TYR A 289 0.24 -24.63 13.26
CA TYR A 289 -0.45 -24.45 11.99
C TYR A 289 0.27 -25.20 10.87
N GLN A 290 -0.50 -25.87 10.01
CA GLN A 290 -0.01 -26.57 8.83
C GLN A 290 -0.75 -26.10 7.57
N TYR A 291 -0.02 -25.97 6.47
CA TYR A 291 -0.59 -25.59 5.19
C TYR A 291 -1.41 -26.75 4.59
N ASP A 292 -2.67 -26.49 4.28
CA ASP A 292 -3.53 -27.37 3.50
C ASP A 292 -3.36 -27.03 2.02
N SER A 293 -2.68 -27.90 1.28
CA SER A 293 -2.42 -27.68 -0.15
C SER A 293 -3.67 -27.77 -1.02
N LYS A 294 -4.72 -28.45 -0.57
CA LYS A 294 -5.98 -28.58 -1.31
C LYS A 294 -6.77 -27.29 -1.21
N ASN A 295 -6.85 -26.73 0.00
CA ASN A 295 -7.64 -25.54 0.24
C ASN A 295 -6.80 -24.24 0.18
N LYS A 296 -5.49 -24.36 0.02
CA LYS A 296 -4.50 -23.27 -0.14
C LYS A 296 -4.42 -22.30 1.07
N PHE A 297 -4.60 -22.80 2.29
CA PHE A 297 -4.51 -21.98 3.51
C PHE A 297 -3.87 -22.75 4.68
N TYR A 298 -3.38 -22.04 5.71
CA TYR A 298 -2.94 -22.67 6.95
C TYR A 298 -4.12 -22.99 7.87
N SER A 299 -4.13 -24.18 8.45
CA SER A 299 -5.14 -24.60 9.42
C SER A 299 -4.48 -25.03 10.73
N LYS A 300 -5.21 -24.88 11.84
CA LYS A 300 -4.76 -25.37 13.15
C LYS A 300 -4.59 -26.89 13.06
N LEU A 301 -3.44 -27.39 13.50
CA LEU A 301 -3.25 -28.83 13.67
C LEU A 301 -4.19 -29.30 14.79
N LYS A 302 -4.98 -30.34 14.53
CA LYS A 302 -5.85 -30.97 15.53
C LYS A 302 -5.05 -31.89 16.46
#